data_AF-A0A0Q9LWQ2-F1
#
_entry.id   AF-A0A0Q9LWQ2-F1
#
_cell.length_a   1.000
_cell.length_b   1.000
_cell.length_c   1.000
_cell.angle_alpha   90.00
_cell.angle_beta   90.00
_cell.angle_gamma   90.00
#
_symmetry.space_group_name_H-M   'P 1'
#
loop_
_entity.id
_entity.type
_entity.pdbx_description
1 polymer ?
#
loop_
_entity_poly.entity_id
_entity_poly.type
_entity_poly.pdbx_seq_one_letter_code
_entity_poly.pdbx_strand_id
1 'polypeptide(L)'
;MSRALVIVDLQNDFCEGGSLAVTGGADVARRISDYVAEHAEDYAAIVATADWHDDPGAHFSSSPDFVDTWPAHCRVGTDGALFHPAAERAFEHVEAIFRKGLHAAAYSGFEGFTVEADQRVPLAEWLRDRAIEAVDVVGIATDHCVRATALDAEEEGFDTIVLLDLTAGVAPETTARALAELAAHDVQLRGTPVVGA
;
A
#
# COMPACT_ATOMS: atom_id res chain seq x y z
N MET A 1 2.24 -19.00 13.46
CA MET A 1 2.60 -17.59 13.37
C MET A 1 1.40 -16.86 12.83
N SER A 2 0.88 -15.90 13.59
CA SER A 2 -0.30 -15.13 13.16
C SER A 2 0.13 -14.12 12.10
N ARG A 3 -0.54 -14.10 10.94
CA ARG A 3 -0.13 -13.30 9.78
C ARG A 3 -1.25 -12.40 9.30
N ALA A 4 -0.93 -11.15 8.97
CA ALA A 4 -1.83 -10.25 8.27
C ALA A 4 -1.41 -10.03 6.81
N LEU A 5 -2.38 -9.76 5.93
CA LEU A 5 -2.13 -9.20 4.60
C LEU A 5 -2.37 -7.68 4.64
N VAL A 6 -1.39 -6.91 4.17
CA VAL A 6 -1.47 -5.45 4.06
C VAL A 6 -1.57 -5.07 2.58
N ILE A 7 -2.75 -4.59 2.18
CA ILE A 7 -3.06 -4.15 0.82
C ILE A 7 -2.78 -2.65 0.71
N VAL A 8 -1.69 -2.29 0.01
CA VAL A 8 -1.22 -0.90 -0.06
C VAL A 8 -1.86 -0.16 -1.24
N ASP A 9 -2.62 0.88 -0.91
CA ASP A 9 -3.02 1.99 -1.80
C ASP A 9 -3.63 1.57 -3.16
N LEU A 10 -4.56 0.60 -3.17
CA LEU A 10 -5.33 0.23 -4.37
C LEU A 10 -6.42 1.25 -4.75
N GLN A 11 -6.01 2.50 -4.97
CA GLN A 11 -6.90 3.62 -5.28
C GLN A 11 -6.93 3.97 -6.77
N ASN A 12 -8.00 4.63 -7.21
CA ASN A 12 -8.22 5.01 -8.61
C ASN A 12 -7.09 5.87 -9.17
N ASP A 13 -6.57 6.83 -8.39
CA ASP A 13 -5.52 7.73 -8.86
C ASP A 13 -4.20 7.02 -9.19
N PHE A 14 -3.97 5.83 -8.61
CA PHE A 14 -2.77 5.02 -8.87
C PHE A 14 -2.96 3.97 -9.96
N CYS A 15 -4.17 3.84 -10.52
CA CYS A 15 -4.47 2.93 -11.63
C CYS A 15 -4.61 3.70 -12.95
N GLU A 16 -4.63 2.99 -14.08
CA GLU A 16 -4.76 3.59 -15.40
C GLU A 16 -5.99 4.51 -15.53
N GLY A 17 -5.76 5.75 -15.96
CA GLY A 17 -6.79 6.80 -16.03
C GLY A 17 -6.80 7.73 -14.81
N GLY A 18 -6.13 7.36 -13.72
CA GLY A 18 -5.89 8.18 -12.54
C GLY A 18 -4.86 9.30 -12.76
N SER A 19 -4.80 10.25 -11.82
CA SER A 19 -3.87 11.40 -11.89
C SER A 19 -2.40 11.05 -11.65
N LEU A 20 -2.12 9.91 -11.01
CA LEU A 20 -0.78 9.40 -10.71
C LEU A 20 -0.69 7.90 -11.04
N ALA A 21 -1.19 7.54 -12.22
CA ALA A 21 -1.34 6.15 -12.65
C ALA A 21 0.00 5.40 -12.70
N VAL A 22 0.02 4.19 -12.13
CA VAL A 22 1.08 3.20 -12.28
C VAL A 22 0.65 2.18 -13.33
N THR A 23 1.48 1.96 -14.34
CA THR A 23 1.18 1.00 -15.41
C THR A 23 1.09 -0.41 -14.84
N GLY A 24 -0.01 -1.11 -15.12
CA GLY A 24 -0.34 -2.42 -14.56
C GLY A 24 -1.16 -2.35 -13.26
N GLY A 25 -1.45 -1.16 -12.72
CA GLY A 25 -2.16 -0.97 -11.46
C GLY A 25 -3.54 -1.63 -11.44
N ALA A 26 -4.35 -1.45 -12.50
CA ALA A 26 -5.68 -2.06 -12.57
C ALA A 26 -5.62 -3.60 -12.63
N ASP A 27 -4.62 -4.16 -13.31
CA ASP A 27 -4.44 -5.62 -13.37
C ASP A 27 -3.94 -6.19 -12.04
N VAL A 28 -3.02 -5.49 -11.35
CA VAL A 28 -2.58 -5.87 -9.99
C VAL A 28 -3.76 -5.83 -9.02
N ALA A 29 -4.62 -4.81 -9.06
CA ALA A 29 -5.82 -4.75 -8.23
C ALA A 29 -6.74 -5.98 -8.44
N ARG A 30 -6.92 -6.41 -9.70
CA ARG A 30 -7.67 -7.63 -10.03
C ARG A 30 -6.98 -8.89 -9.47
N ARG A 31 -5.65 -9.02 -9.66
CA ARG A 31 -4.90 -10.17 -9.15
C ARG A 31 -4.93 -10.27 -7.63
N ILE A 32 -4.87 -9.14 -6.92
CA ILE A 32 -5.02 -9.09 -5.46
C ILE A 32 -6.42 -9.54 -5.06
N SER A 33 -7.48 -9.09 -5.75
CA SER A 33 -8.84 -9.60 -5.54
C SER A 33 -8.98 -11.11 -5.72
N ASP A 34 -8.38 -11.67 -6.77
CA ASP A 34 -8.39 -13.10 -7.02
C ASP A 34 -7.60 -13.86 -5.93
N TYR A 35 -6.42 -13.36 -5.56
CA TYR A 35 -5.60 -13.93 -4.48
C TYR A 35 -6.32 -13.91 -3.13
N VAL A 36 -6.90 -12.78 -2.73
CA VAL A 36 -7.65 -12.67 -1.46
C VAL A 36 -8.84 -13.62 -1.44
N ALA A 37 -9.59 -13.74 -2.53
CA ALA A 37 -10.72 -14.65 -2.60
C ALA A 37 -10.32 -16.13 -2.42
N GLU A 38 -9.10 -16.50 -2.80
CA GLU A 38 -8.57 -17.87 -2.67
C GLU A 38 -7.87 -18.10 -1.32
N HIS A 39 -7.29 -17.05 -0.72
CA HIS A 39 -6.37 -17.14 0.42
C HIS A 39 -6.83 -16.41 1.67
N ALA A 40 -8.04 -15.86 1.72
CA ALA A 40 -8.50 -15.09 2.89
C ALA A 40 -8.41 -15.89 4.21
N GLU A 41 -8.67 -17.19 4.17
CA GLU A 41 -8.59 -18.08 5.34
C GLU A 41 -7.14 -18.37 5.80
N ASP A 42 -6.14 -18.06 4.97
CA ASP A 42 -4.72 -18.20 5.33
C ASP A 42 -4.21 -17.04 6.21
N TYR A 43 -4.96 -15.94 6.27
CA TYR A 43 -4.61 -14.74 7.02
C TYR A 43 -5.47 -14.60 8.28
N ALA A 44 -4.82 -14.23 9.38
CA ALA A 44 -5.50 -13.88 10.62
C ALA A 44 -6.16 -12.50 10.55
N ALA A 45 -5.66 -11.62 9.68
CA ALA A 45 -6.30 -10.36 9.34
C ALA A 45 -5.96 -9.87 7.94
N ILE A 46 -6.88 -9.14 7.31
CA ILE A 46 -6.62 -8.42 6.04
C ILE A 46 -6.93 -6.95 6.25
N VAL A 47 -5.96 -6.08 5.96
CA VAL A 47 -6.08 -4.63 6.12
C VAL A 47 -5.67 -3.92 4.84
N ALA A 48 -6.15 -2.70 4.66
CA ALA A 48 -5.76 -1.86 3.54
C ALA A 48 -5.22 -0.51 4.01
N THR A 49 -4.35 0.10 3.22
CA THR A 49 -3.94 1.50 3.39
C THR A 49 -4.54 2.36 2.28
N ALA A 50 -4.68 3.65 2.56
CA ALA A 50 -5.09 4.62 1.55
C ALA A 50 -4.46 5.98 1.80
N ASP A 51 -3.93 6.59 0.74
CA ASP A 51 -3.67 8.02 0.73
C ASP A 51 -4.97 8.79 0.82
N TRP A 52 -4.96 9.84 1.64
CA TRP A 52 -6.15 10.60 1.97
C TRP A 52 -5.84 12.08 2.22
N HIS A 53 -5.57 12.82 1.16
CA HIS A 53 -4.98 14.16 1.23
C HIS A 53 -6.03 15.28 1.24
N ASP A 54 -6.00 16.17 2.24
CA ASP A 54 -6.78 17.42 2.26
C ASP A 54 -5.90 18.60 1.81
N ASP A 55 -4.81 18.84 2.54
CA ASP A 55 -3.79 19.83 2.20
C ASP A 55 -2.41 19.33 2.62
N PRO A 56 -1.73 18.53 1.79
CA PRO A 56 -0.43 17.97 2.12
C PRO A 56 0.74 18.95 1.84
N GLY A 57 0.44 20.23 1.60
CA GLY A 57 1.45 21.27 1.38
C GLY A 57 2.33 21.00 0.16
N ALA A 58 3.65 21.01 0.38
CA ALA A 58 4.66 20.88 -0.69
C ALA A 58 4.63 19.51 -1.40
N HIS A 59 3.92 18.52 -0.87
CA HIS A 59 3.70 17.22 -1.53
C HIS A 59 3.04 17.39 -2.91
N PHE A 60 2.13 18.36 -3.06
CA PHE A 60 1.49 18.66 -4.35
C PHE A 60 2.19 19.78 -5.11
N SER A 61 2.51 19.51 -6.37
CA SER A 61 3.13 20.43 -7.31
C SER A 61 2.46 20.37 -8.67
N SER A 62 2.33 21.52 -9.35
CA SER A 62 1.93 21.58 -10.76
C SER A 62 3.09 21.27 -11.72
N SER A 63 4.30 21.14 -11.19
CA SER A 63 5.51 20.71 -11.90
C SER A 63 6.27 19.72 -10.99
N PRO A 64 5.71 18.51 -10.78
CA PRO A 64 6.28 17.52 -9.88
C PRO A 64 7.61 16.98 -10.41
N ASP A 65 8.51 16.67 -9.47
CA ASP A 65 9.78 15.99 -9.75
C ASP A 65 9.65 14.46 -9.70
N PHE A 66 8.52 13.93 -9.24
CA PHE A 66 8.25 12.50 -9.07
C PHE A 66 9.26 11.81 -8.14
N VAL A 67 9.84 12.59 -7.22
CA VAL A 67 10.72 12.11 -6.15
C VAL A 67 10.12 12.51 -4.80
N ASP A 68 9.99 13.81 -4.58
CA ASP A 68 9.49 14.39 -3.33
C ASP A 68 8.15 15.13 -3.56
N THR A 69 7.82 15.43 -4.81
CA THR A 69 6.64 16.19 -5.19
C THR A 69 5.85 15.51 -6.31
N TRP A 70 4.53 15.63 -6.23
CA TRP A 70 3.57 14.84 -7.01
C TRP A 70 2.47 15.72 -7.59
N PRO A 71 1.81 15.32 -8.70
CA PRO A 71 0.55 15.95 -9.08
C PRO A 71 -0.49 15.71 -7.98
N ALA A 72 -1.53 16.54 -7.90
CA ALA A 72 -2.60 16.33 -6.93
C ALA A 72 -3.31 14.98 -7.18
N HIS A 73 -3.32 14.11 -6.18
CA HIS A 73 -3.88 12.75 -6.19
C HIS A 73 -4.55 12.43 -4.86
N CYS A 74 -5.37 11.38 -4.80
CA CYS A 74 -6.03 10.84 -3.60
C CYS A 74 -6.63 11.90 -2.68
N ARG A 75 -7.22 12.94 -3.27
CA ARG A 75 -7.80 14.06 -2.52
C ARG A 75 -9.10 13.65 -1.83
N VAL A 76 -9.29 14.11 -0.60
CA VAL A 76 -10.52 13.84 0.16
C VAL A 76 -11.75 14.20 -0.66
N GLY A 77 -12.65 13.22 -0.83
CA GLY A 77 -13.93 13.39 -1.51
C GLY A 77 -13.87 13.37 -3.04
N THR A 78 -12.74 13.02 -3.66
CA THR A 78 -12.66 12.82 -5.11
C THR A 78 -12.77 11.34 -5.49
N ASP A 79 -13.16 11.08 -6.74
CA ASP A 79 -13.17 9.72 -7.30
C ASP A 79 -11.78 9.07 -7.27
N GLY A 80 -10.74 9.87 -7.46
CA GLY A 80 -9.35 9.42 -7.44
C GLY A 80 -8.92 8.79 -6.10
N ALA A 81 -9.51 9.23 -4.99
CA ALA A 81 -9.24 8.68 -3.66
C ALA A 81 -10.06 7.43 -3.32
N LEU A 82 -11.04 7.06 -4.14
CA LEU A 82 -11.80 5.83 -3.94
C LEU A 82 -10.94 4.61 -4.32
N PHE A 83 -11.23 3.48 -3.69
CA PHE A 83 -10.61 2.21 -4.08
C PHE A 83 -11.02 1.81 -5.49
N HIS A 84 -10.08 1.21 -6.22
CA HIS A 84 -10.31 0.82 -7.60
C HIS A 84 -11.37 -0.30 -7.68
N PRO A 85 -12.33 -0.26 -8.62
CA PRO A 85 -13.39 -1.28 -8.70
C PRO A 85 -12.89 -2.72 -8.83
N ALA A 86 -11.72 -2.93 -9.44
CA ALA A 86 -11.10 -4.25 -9.53
C ALA A 86 -10.66 -4.82 -8.17
N ALA A 87 -10.57 -3.99 -7.12
CA ALA A 87 -10.24 -4.39 -5.76
C ALA A 87 -11.49 -4.78 -4.94
N GLU A 88 -12.72 -4.58 -5.45
CA GLU A 88 -13.97 -4.76 -4.69
C GLU A 88 -14.03 -6.10 -3.94
N ARG A 89 -13.68 -7.20 -4.61
CA ARG A 89 -13.68 -8.55 -4.00
C ARG A 89 -12.66 -8.70 -2.88
N ALA A 90 -11.45 -8.14 -3.00
CA ALA A 90 -10.51 -8.13 -1.87
C ALA A 90 -11.08 -7.36 -0.67
N PHE A 91 -11.76 -6.24 -0.93
CA PHE A 91 -12.28 -5.35 0.11
C PHE A 91 -13.48 -5.91 0.87
N GLU A 92 -14.15 -6.95 0.35
CA GLU A 92 -15.13 -7.73 1.12
C GLU A 92 -14.51 -8.43 2.35
N HIS A 93 -13.18 -8.64 2.34
CA HIS A 93 -12.43 -9.27 3.42
C HIS A 93 -11.60 -8.29 4.26
N VAL A 94 -11.56 -7.00 3.88
CA VAL A 94 -10.75 -6.00 4.60
C VAL A 94 -11.45 -5.61 5.90
N GLU A 95 -10.75 -5.78 7.02
CA GLU A 95 -11.26 -5.50 8.37
C GLU A 95 -11.07 -4.04 8.79
N ALA A 96 -10.00 -3.41 8.32
CA ALA A 96 -9.67 -2.03 8.67
C ALA A 96 -8.92 -1.32 7.53
N ILE A 97 -9.12 0.00 7.45
CA ILE A 97 -8.51 0.86 6.45
C ILE A 97 -7.71 1.95 7.17
N PHE A 98 -6.41 1.99 6.91
CA PHE A 98 -5.46 2.92 7.51
C PHE A 98 -5.21 4.07 6.56
N ARG A 99 -5.75 5.24 6.90
CA ARG A 99 -5.60 6.45 6.09
C ARG A 99 -4.34 7.20 6.49
N LYS A 100 -3.54 7.60 5.50
CA LYS A 100 -2.29 8.35 5.67
C LYS A 100 -2.30 9.63 4.82
N GLY A 101 -1.42 10.56 5.18
CA GLY A 101 -1.14 11.75 4.37
C GLY A 101 -2.12 12.93 4.47
N LEU A 102 -2.97 13.01 5.50
CA LEU A 102 -4.03 14.04 5.56
C LEU A 102 -3.54 15.49 5.37
N HIS A 103 -2.43 15.85 6.03
CA HIS A 103 -1.86 17.20 6.00
C HIS A 103 -0.32 17.20 5.78
N ALA A 104 0.23 16.10 5.28
CA ALA A 104 1.66 15.94 4.98
C ALA A 104 1.86 14.82 3.96
N ALA A 105 3.05 14.73 3.36
CA ALA A 105 3.46 13.52 2.66
C ALA A 105 3.50 12.34 3.63
N ALA A 106 3.02 11.17 3.19
CA ALA A 106 3.12 9.92 3.93
C ALA A 106 3.29 8.78 2.92
N TYR A 107 4.29 7.93 3.14
CA TYR A 107 4.61 6.84 2.22
C TYR A 107 4.28 5.49 2.84
N SER A 108 4.60 5.28 4.10
CA SER A 108 4.38 4.02 4.78
C SER A 108 2.96 3.90 5.32
N GLY A 109 2.39 2.69 5.21
CA GLY A 109 1.14 2.32 5.87
C GLY A 109 1.18 2.50 7.39
N PHE A 110 2.37 2.44 7.99
CA PHE A 110 2.58 2.64 9.43
C PHE A 110 2.41 4.10 9.88
N GLU A 111 2.46 5.06 8.95
CA GLU A 111 2.08 6.46 9.20
C GLU A 111 0.55 6.65 9.22
N GLY A 112 -0.20 5.63 8.80
CA GLY A 112 -1.65 5.63 8.73
C GLY A 112 -2.33 5.26 10.05
N PHE A 113 -3.60 5.64 10.15
CA PHE A 113 -4.45 5.25 11.27
C PHE A 113 -5.85 4.86 10.78
N THR A 114 -6.49 3.95 11.52
CA THR A 114 -7.94 3.73 11.47
C THR A 114 -8.63 4.42 12.64
N VAL A 115 -9.96 4.48 12.64
CA VAL A 115 -10.75 4.97 13.78
C VAL A 115 -11.57 3.82 14.35
N GLU A 116 -11.26 3.40 15.57
CA GLU A 116 -12.03 2.43 16.34
C GLU A 116 -12.54 3.10 17.63
N ALA A 117 -13.84 2.99 17.92
CA ALA A 117 -14.47 3.59 19.10
C ALA A 117 -14.10 5.07 19.34
N ASP A 118 -14.13 5.88 18.26
CA ASP A 118 -13.77 7.31 18.25
C ASP A 118 -12.29 7.63 18.58
N GLN A 119 -11.41 6.62 18.58
CA GLN A 119 -9.97 6.79 18.80
C GLN A 119 -9.19 6.45 17.53
N ARG A 120 -8.12 7.20 17.27
CA ARG A 120 -7.17 6.87 16.19
C ARG A 120 -6.30 5.73 16.66
N VAL A 121 -6.27 4.65 15.88
CA VAL A 121 -5.43 3.47 16.13
C VAL A 121 -4.42 3.34 14.99
N PRO A 122 -3.11 3.50 15.26
CA PRO A 122 -2.05 3.28 14.28
C PRO A 122 -1.98 1.81 13.83
N LEU A 123 -1.45 1.56 12.63
CA LEU A 123 -1.34 0.21 12.07
C LEU A 123 -0.56 -0.75 12.98
N ALA A 124 0.60 -0.34 13.50
CA ALA A 124 1.41 -1.19 14.37
C ALA A 124 0.67 -1.62 15.65
N GLU A 125 -0.05 -0.69 16.28
CA GLU A 125 -0.85 -0.97 17.49
C GLU A 125 -1.98 -1.95 17.16
N TRP A 126 -2.70 -1.68 16.07
CA TRP A 126 -3.81 -2.52 15.63
C TRP A 126 -3.41 -3.98 15.36
N LEU A 127 -2.25 -4.17 14.72
CA LEU A 127 -1.68 -5.50 14.43
C LEU A 127 -1.25 -6.21 15.72
N ARG A 128 -0.59 -5.50 16.65
CA ARG A 128 -0.12 -6.07 17.93
C ARG A 128 -1.28 -6.48 18.84
N ASP A 129 -2.33 -5.68 18.90
CA ASP A 129 -3.53 -5.98 19.69
C ASP A 129 -4.23 -7.27 19.22
N ARG A 130 -4.02 -7.65 17.95
CA ARG A 130 -4.51 -8.90 17.35
C ARG A 130 -3.47 -10.03 17.35
N ALA A 131 -2.36 -9.83 18.07
CA ALA A 131 -1.25 -10.77 18.17
C ALA A 131 -0.71 -11.21 16.79
N ILE A 132 -0.73 -10.30 15.80
CA ILE A 132 -0.08 -10.51 14.51
C ILE A 132 1.44 -10.45 14.72
N GLU A 133 2.15 -11.43 14.15
CA GLU A 133 3.60 -11.57 14.26
C GLU A 133 4.30 -11.39 12.90
N ALA A 134 3.57 -11.57 11.80
CA ALA A 134 4.07 -11.49 10.44
C ALA A 134 3.13 -10.70 9.52
N VAL A 135 3.67 -10.04 8.51
CA VAL A 135 2.87 -9.38 7.46
C VAL A 135 3.33 -9.77 6.06
N ASP A 136 2.35 -9.99 5.19
CA ASP A 136 2.58 -10.00 3.74
C ASP A 136 2.10 -8.67 3.17
N VAL A 137 2.92 -8.03 2.32
CA VAL A 137 2.64 -6.72 1.72
C VAL A 137 2.43 -6.85 0.22
N VAL A 138 1.36 -6.24 -0.27
CA VAL A 138 0.96 -6.18 -1.70
C VAL A 138 0.49 -4.78 -2.07
N GLY A 139 0.29 -4.50 -3.36
CA GLY A 139 -0.32 -3.25 -3.81
C GLY A 139 0.62 -2.32 -4.57
N ILE A 140 0.41 -1.01 -4.42
CA ILE A 140 1.00 0.01 -5.31
C ILE A 140 1.62 1.15 -4.47
N ALA A 141 2.77 1.74 -4.82
CA ALA A 141 3.74 1.27 -5.80
C ALA A 141 4.90 0.52 -5.13
N THR A 142 5.46 -0.47 -5.84
CA THR A 142 6.57 -1.33 -5.38
C THR A 142 7.76 -0.50 -4.89
N ASP A 143 8.08 0.58 -5.60
CA ASP A 143 9.20 1.49 -5.35
C ASP A 143 8.91 2.64 -4.39
N HIS A 144 7.66 2.78 -3.94
CA HIS A 144 7.23 3.84 -3.03
C HIS A 144 6.53 3.26 -1.79
N CYS A 145 5.21 3.32 -1.72
CA CYS A 145 4.46 2.96 -0.51
C CYS A 145 4.62 1.50 -0.09
N VAL A 146 4.72 0.56 -1.04
CA VAL A 146 4.98 -0.86 -0.72
C VAL A 146 6.35 -1.01 -0.08
N ARG A 147 7.39 -0.40 -0.66
CA ARG A 147 8.75 -0.38 -0.10
C ARG A 147 8.77 0.19 1.31
N ALA A 148 8.21 1.39 1.50
CA ALA A 148 8.20 2.07 2.78
C ALA A 148 7.44 1.27 3.85
N THR A 149 6.26 0.74 3.49
CA THR A 149 5.46 -0.09 4.40
C THR A 149 6.18 -1.36 4.81
N ALA A 150 6.88 -2.02 3.87
CA ALA A 150 7.60 -3.25 4.18
C ALA A 150 8.85 -3.01 5.03
N LEU A 151 9.58 -1.92 4.81
CA LEU A 151 10.71 -1.54 5.66
C LEU A 151 10.26 -1.18 7.07
N ASP A 152 9.19 -0.39 7.21
CA ASP A 152 8.66 -0.04 8.54
C ASP A 152 8.07 -1.26 9.25
N ALA A 153 7.48 -2.22 8.53
CA ALA A 153 7.03 -3.47 9.13
C ALA A 153 8.19 -4.26 9.75
N GLU A 154 9.32 -4.34 9.04
CA GLU A 154 10.53 -4.98 9.54
C GLU A 154 11.11 -4.23 10.74
N GLU A 155 11.18 -2.89 10.67
CA GLU A 155 11.65 -2.04 11.78
C GLU A 155 10.75 -2.16 13.04
N GLU A 156 9.44 -2.29 12.85
CA GLU A 156 8.46 -2.54 13.92
C GLU A 156 8.51 -3.98 14.47
N GLY A 157 9.34 -4.85 13.86
CA GLY A 157 9.62 -6.22 14.32
C GLY A 157 8.67 -7.29 13.79
N PHE A 158 7.94 -7.04 12.70
CA PHE A 158 7.11 -8.04 12.04
C PHE A 158 7.91 -8.84 11.02
N ASP A 159 7.74 -10.16 11.01
CA ASP A 159 8.26 -11.01 9.92
C ASP A 159 7.60 -10.58 8.60
N THR A 160 8.39 -9.99 7.69
CA THR A 160 7.84 -9.28 6.54
C THR A 160 8.15 -9.97 5.22
N ILE A 161 7.11 -10.14 4.39
CA ILE A 161 7.22 -10.65 3.03
C ILE A 161 6.55 -9.67 2.06
N VAL A 162 7.19 -9.35 0.94
CA VAL A 162 6.54 -8.66 -0.19
C VAL A 162 6.21 -9.70 -1.27
N LEU A 163 4.93 -9.81 -1.62
CA LEU A 163 4.46 -10.70 -2.69
C LEU A 163 4.48 -9.92 -4.02
N LEU A 164 5.64 -9.91 -4.66
CA LEU A 164 5.94 -9.09 -5.83
C LEU A 164 5.03 -9.38 -7.03
N ASP A 165 4.53 -10.61 -7.21
CA ASP A 165 3.57 -10.90 -8.29
C ASP A 165 2.25 -10.10 -8.17
N LEU A 166 2.03 -9.52 -6.98
CA LEU A 166 0.88 -8.71 -6.57
C LEU A 166 1.28 -7.24 -6.30
N THR A 167 2.37 -6.76 -6.91
CA THR A 167 2.77 -5.35 -6.84
C THR A 167 3.00 -4.75 -8.22
N ALA A 168 2.79 -3.42 -8.34
CA ALA A 168 3.13 -2.65 -9.53
C ALA A 168 4.18 -1.58 -9.19
N GLY A 169 5.26 -1.48 -9.96
CA GLY A 169 6.32 -0.48 -9.81
C GLY A 169 6.17 0.67 -10.80
N VAL A 170 6.60 1.88 -10.41
CA VAL A 170 6.49 3.08 -11.24
C VAL A 170 7.46 3.02 -12.43
N ALA A 171 8.73 2.73 -12.18
CA ALA A 171 9.75 2.65 -13.23
C ALA A 171 10.77 1.53 -12.95
N PRO A 172 11.40 0.96 -14.00
CA PRO A 172 12.38 -0.12 -13.86
C PRO A 172 13.53 0.22 -12.91
N GLU A 173 14.12 1.41 -13.01
CA GLU A 173 15.29 1.79 -12.23
C GLU A 173 14.95 2.02 -10.75
N THR A 174 13.83 2.68 -10.45
CA THR A 174 13.37 2.92 -9.08
C THR A 174 12.89 1.63 -8.43
N THR A 175 12.22 0.76 -9.18
CA THR A 175 11.83 -0.58 -8.73
C THR A 175 13.05 -1.43 -8.41
N ALA A 176 14.06 -1.48 -9.29
CA ALA A 176 15.28 -2.23 -9.04
C ALA A 176 16.01 -1.75 -7.77
N ARG A 177 16.05 -0.43 -7.54
CA ARG A 177 16.62 0.15 -6.30
C ARG A 177 15.83 -0.26 -5.07
N ALA A 178 14.50 -0.22 -5.13
CA ALA A 178 13.63 -0.60 -4.02
C ALA A 178 13.77 -2.08 -3.67
N LEU A 179 13.84 -2.97 -4.66
CA LEU A 179 14.08 -4.41 -4.43
C LEU A 179 15.44 -4.67 -3.79
N ALA A 180 16.48 -3.94 -4.21
CA ALA A 180 17.82 -4.06 -3.63
C ALA A 180 17.85 -3.56 -2.17
N GLU A 181 17.11 -2.49 -1.86
CA GLU A 181 16.97 -1.98 -0.49
C GLU A 181 16.21 -2.98 0.40
N LEU A 182 15.06 -3.48 -0.05
CA LEU A 182 14.28 -4.49 0.69
C LEU A 182 15.11 -5.75 0.96
N ALA A 183 15.86 -6.24 -0.03
CA ALA A 183 16.71 -7.43 0.14
C ALA A 183 17.97 -7.19 0.99
N ALA A 184 18.38 -5.94 1.21
CA ALA A 184 19.46 -5.59 2.13
C ALA A 184 18.98 -5.55 3.60
N HIS A 185 17.66 -5.46 3.79
CA HIS A 185 16.97 -5.64 5.07
C HIS A 185 16.44 -7.08 5.19
N ASP A 186 15.93 -7.45 6.36
CA ASP A 186 15.37 -8.79 6.59
C ASP A 186 13.96 -8.98 5.98
N VAL A 187 13.66 -8.28 4.87
CA VAL A 187 12.41 -8.42 4.12
C VAL A 187 12.52 -9.51 3.06
N GLN A 188 11.63 -10.50 3.11
CA GLN A 188 11.59 -11.57 2.12
C GLN A 188 10.85 -11.12 0.86
N LEU A 189 11.40 -11.42 -0.32
CA LEU A 189 10.81 -11.10 -1.61
C LEU A 189 10.36 -12.37 -2.33
N ARG A 190 9.11 -12.41 -2.80
CA ARG A 190 8.56 -13.56 -3.56
C ARG A 190 7.90 -13.11 -4.84
N GLY A 191 8.30 -13.68 -5.98
CA GLY A 191 7.73 -13.36 -7.30
C GLY A 191 8.50 -12.28 -8.05
N THR A 192 7.84 -11.60 -8.98
CA THR A 192 8.41 -10.50 -9.77
C THR A 192 7.38 -9.37 -9.94
N PRO A 193 7.74 -8.11 -9.67
CA PRO A 193 6.79 -7.00 -9.75
C PRO A 193 6.36 -6.74 -11.19
N VAL A 194 5.12 -6.30 -11.37
CA VAL A 194 4.69 -5.70 -12.62
C VAL A 194 5.39 -4.34 -12.74
N VAL A 195 6.08 -4.10 -13.84
CA VAL A 195 6.72 -2.82 -14.11
C VAL A 195 6.37 -2.40 -15.53
N GLY A 196 5.82 -1.20 -15.68
CA GLY A 196 5.55 -0.61 -16.99
C GLY A 196 6.83 -0.45 -17.81
N ALA A 197 6.74 -0.71 -19.12
CA ALA A 197 7.80 -0.45 -20.08
C ALA A 197 7.81 1.01 -20.54
#